data_AF-A0A536UN88-F1
#
_entry.id   AF-A0A536UN88-F1
#
_cell.length_a   1.000
_cell.length_b   1.000
_cell.length_c   1.000
_cell.angle_alpha   90.00
_cell.angle_beta   90.00
_cell.angle_gamma   90.00
#
_symmetry.space_group_name_H-M   'P 1'
#
loop_
_entity.id
_entity.type
_entity.pdbx_description
1 polymer ?
#
loop_
_entity_poly.entity_id
_entity_poly.type
_entity_poly.pdbx_seq_one_letter_code
_entity_poly.pdbx_strand_id
1 'polypeptide(L)'
;MTVFALGLNHTTAPLDVRGRFAFPLEQLAPTLLGLRGALQHSRSAPEAALLSTCNRTELYVAAADGQAASLVSPALDWLAQVGGVPREQLRAHSYISEGGAAARHAFRVASGLDSMVLGEPQILGQMKQAVREADQAGTLGRTLHQLFQRSFSVAKEVRTSTEIGAHSISMAAATVRLAAQLFEDLSEIRVLFVGAGEMIELVATHFAARTPRAMAVANRTLERG
;
A
#
# COMPACT_ATOMS: atom_id res chain seq x y z
N MET A 1 23.15 0.66 10.67
CA MET A 1 21.75 0.18 10.72
C MET A 1 21.39 -0.31 9.34
N THR A 2 20.87 -1.53 9.25
CA THR A 2 20.39 -2.16 8.01
C THR A 2 18.87 -2.21 8.00
N VAL A 3 18.27 -2.11 6.81
CA VAL A 3 16.82 -2.14 6.61
C VAL A 3 16.43 -3.35 5.77
N PHE A 4 15.26 -3.93 6.03
CA PHE A 4 14.59 -4.83 5.09
C PHE A 4 13.15 -4.40 4.86
N ALA A 5 12.64 -4.78 3.69
CA ALA A 5 11.23 -4.73 3.35
C ALA A 5 10.73 -6.17 3.18
N LEU A 6 9.74 -6.57 3.98
CA LEU A 6 9.01 -7.82 3.86
C LEU A 6 7.59 -7.49 3.41
N GLY A 7 7.15 -8.01 2.28
CA GLY A 7 5.80 -7.69 1.81
C GLY A 7 5.21 -8.72 0.88
N LEU A 8 3.92 -8.53 0.62
CA LEU A 8 3.17 -9.22 -0.41
C LEU A 8 2.42 -8.17 -1.24
N ASN A 9 2.26 -8.43 -2.53
CA ASN A 9 1.59 -7.50 -3.42
C ASN A 9 0.76 -8.23 -4.50
N HIS A 10 0.07 -7.46 -5.33
CA HIS A 10 -0.79 -7.97 -6.40
C HIS A 10 -0.09 -8.88 -7.44
N THR A 11 1.24 -8.87 -7.52
CA THR A 11 2.02 -9.76 -8.41
C THR A 11 2.40 -11.08 -7.73
N THR A 12 2.57 -11.08 -6.41
CA THR A 12 3.04 -12.26 -5.66
C THR A 12 1.93 -13.01 -4.94
N ALA A 13 0.80 -12.34 -4.65
CA ALA A 13 -0.27 -12.87 -3.82
C ALA A 13 -1.66 -12.66 -4.44
N PRO A 14 -2.50 -13.70 -4.49
CA PRO A 14 -3.89 -13.57 -4.90
C PRO A 14 -4.69 -12.72 -3.91
N LEU A 15 -5.87 -12.25 -4.33
CA LEU A 15 -6.67 -11.28 -3.58
C LEU A 15 -7.14 -11.81 -2.21
N ASP A 16 -7.50 -13.08 -2.13
CA ASP A 16 -7.92 -13.77 -0.90
C ASP A 16 -6.80 -13.80 0.15
N VAL A 17 -5.56 -14.06 -0.28
CA VAL A 17 -4.38 -13.99 0.60
C VAL A 17 -4.13 -12.55 1.02
N ARG A 18 -4.12 -11.59 0.08
CA ARG A 18 -3.91 -10.16 0.39
C ARG A 18 -4.95 -9.59 1.34
N GLY A 19 -6.21 -10.00 1.20
CA GLY A 19 -7.31 -9.55 2.05
C GLY A 19 -7.09 -9.84 3.54
N ARG A 20 -6.34 -10.90 3.88
CA ARG A 20 -5.98 -11.23 5.27
C ARG A 20 -4.95 -10.29 5.89
N PHE A 21 -4.23 -9.54 5.06
CA PHE A 21 -3.18 -8.61 5.47
C PHE A 21 -3.54 -7.16 5.14
N ALA A 22 -4.82 -6.89 4.85
CA ALA A 22 -5.34 -5.55 4.69
C ALA A 22 -5.65 -4.97 6.07
N PHE A 23 -4.79 -4.07 6.54
CA PHE A 23 -4.95 -3.38 7.82
C PHE A 23 -5.65 -2.03 7.61
N PRO A 24 -6.81 -1.78 8.24
CA PRO A 24 -7.39 -0.45 8.37
C PRO A 24 -6.47 0.51 9.12
N LEU A 25 -6.68 1.82 8.94
CA LEU A 25 -5.84 2.86 9.53
C LEU A 25 -5.76 2.73 11.06
N GLU A 26 -6.91 2.51 11.70
CA GLU A 26 -7.05 2.30 13.14
C GLU A 26 -6.33 1.05 13.67
N GLN A 27 -6.00 0.10 12.79
CA GLN A 27 -5.25 -1.11 13.15
C GLN A 27 -3.75 -0.99 12.89
N LEU A 28 -3.27 0.05 12.19
CA LEU A 28 -1.84 0.18 11.88
C LEU A 28 -0.98 0.33 13.15
N ALA A 29 -1.34 1.25 14.04
CA ALA A 29 -0.58 1.47 15.27
C ALA A 29 -0.56 0.24 16.21
N PRO A 30 -1.69 -0.41 16.54
CA PRO A 30 -1.69 -1.66 17.31
C PRO A 30 -0.85 -2.78 16.67
N THR A 31 -0.97 -2.95 15.36
CA THR A 31 -0.22 -3.94 14.57
C THR A 31 1.28 -3.67 14.66
N LEU A 32 1.70 -2.42 14.48
CA LEU A 32 3.12 -2.02 14.60
C LEU A 32 3.69 -2.23 16.00
N LEU A 33 2.92 -1.91 17.04
CA LEU A 33 3.34 -2.15 18.43
C LEU A 33 3.46 -3.64 18.74
N GLY A 34 2.52 -4.46 18.25
CA GLY A 34 2.56 -5.92 18.35
C GLY A 34 3.80 -6.51 17.65
N LEU A 35 4.09 -6.05 16.43
CA LEU A 35 5.30 -6.45 15.69
C LEU A 35 6.55 -6.09 16.47
N ARG A 36 6.64 -4.83 16.93
CA ARG A 36 7.82 -4.37 17.67
C ARG A 36 8.02 -5.19 18.94
N GLY A 37 6.95 -5.52 19.67
CA GLY A 37 7.00 -6.40 20.84
C GLY A 37 7.49 -7.80 20.50
N ALA A 38 7.00 -8.40 19.41
CA ALA A 38 7.44 -9.72 18.97
C ALA A 38 8.90 -9.75 18.48
N LEU A 39 9.40 -8.63 17.95
CA LEU A 39 10.78 -8.52 17.46
C LEU A 39 11.79 -8.08 18.52
N GLN A 40 11.36 -7.75 19.74
CA GLN A 40 12.24 -7.37 20.84
C GLN A 40 13.08 -8.56 21.33
N HIS A 41 14.28 -8.71 20.77
CA HIS A 41 15.22 -9.78 21.15
C HIS A 41 16.51 -9.24 21.81
N SER A 42 16.71 -7.92 21.95
CA SER A 42 17.95 -7.32 22.47
C SER A 42 17.76 -5.86 22.93
N ARG A 43 18.83 -5.25 23.46
CA ARG A 43 18.89 -3.93 24.15
C ARG A 43 18.24 -2.72 23.43
N SER A 44 17.84 -2.83 22.17
CA SER A 44 17.11 -1.80 21.43
C SER A 44 16.05 -2.43 20.55
N ALA A 45 14.83 -1.87 20.59
CA ALA A 45 13.74 -2.31 19.73
C ALA A 45 13.99 -1.83 18.29
N PRO A 46 13.68 -2.66 17.27
CA PRO A 46 13.83 -2.25 15.89
C PRO A 46 12.85 -1.12 15.54
N GLU A 47 13.24 -0.30 14.57
CA GLU A 47 12.31 0.63 13.92
C GLU A 47 11.38 -0.17 13.01
N ALA A 48 10.10 0.20 12.93
CA ALA A 48 9.12 -0.46 12.09
C ALA A 48 8.14 0.55 11.45
N ALA A 49 7.73 0.27 10.22
CA ALA A 49 6.63 0.95 9.54
C ALA A 49 5.84 -0.06 8.68
N LEU A 50 4.54 0.17 8.54
CA LEU A 50 3.61 -0.74 7.84
C LEU A 50 2.85 0.04 6.78
N LEU A 51 3.08 -0.31 5.51
CA LEU A 51 2.30 0.18 4.38
C LEU A 51 1.21 -0.86 4.07
N SER A 52 -0.04 -0.48 4.27
CA SER A 52 -1.22 -1.30 3.95
C SER A 52 -2.05 -0.58 2.90
N THR A 53 -2.26 -1.23 1.76
CA THR A 53 -3.06 -0.71 0.63
C THR A 53 -3.92 -1.83 0.06
N CYS A 54 -4.78 -1.54 -0.91
CA CYS A 54 -5.52 -2.58 -1.62
C CYS A 54 -4.61 -3.54 -2.41
N ASN A 55 -3.41 -3.11 -2.81
CA ASN A 55 -2.54 -3.85 -3.74
C ASN A 55 -1.24 -4.37 -3.12
N ARG A 56 -0.93 -3.98 -1.89
CA ARG A 56 0.26 -4.42 -1.15
C ARG A 56 0.12 -4.24 0.34
N THR A 57 0.80 -5.11 1.07
CA THR A 57 1.10 -4.97 2.49
C THR A 57 2.60 -5.15 2.68
N GLU A 58 3.27 -4.16 3.25
CA GLU A 58 4.73 -4.15 3.40
C GLU A 58 5.14 -3.69 4.79
N LEU A 59 5.97 -4.50 5.43
CA LEU A 59 6.71 -4.18 6.64
C LEU A 59 8.09 -3.66 6.27
N TYR A 60 8.40 -2.45 6.71
CA TYR A 60 9.74 -1.89 6.66
C TYR A 60 10.32 -1.94 8.07
N VAL A 61 11.45 -2.62 8.24
CA VAL A 61 12.08 -2.79 9.55
C VAL A 61 13.55 -2.40 9.46
N ALA A 62 14.00 -1.57 10.39
CA ALA A 62 15.42 -1.22 10.52
C ALA A 62 15.97 -1.63 11.89
N ALA A 63 17.15 -2.22 11.89
CA ALA A 63 17.84 -2.67 13.09
C ALA A 63 19.35 -2.47 12.94
N ALA A 64 20.10 -2.72 14.02
CA ALA A 64 21.56 -2.67 13.99
C ALA A 64 22.13 -3.60 12.90
N ASP A 65 23.32 -3.27 12.42
CA ASP A 65 23.95 -4.02 11.32
C ASP A 65 24.14 -5.49 11.70
N GLY A 66 23.77 -6.40 10.80
CA GLY A 66 23.76 -7.84 11.05
C GLY A 66 22.53 -8.36 11.81
N GLN A 67 21.72 -7.49 12.44
CA GLN A 67 20.49 -7.90 13.13
C GLN A 67 19.26 -7.89 12.23
N ALA A 68 19.19 -7.01 11.23
CA ALA A 68 18.01 -6.89 10.37
C ALA A 68 17.67 -8.21 9.66
N ALA A 69 18.67 -8.91 9.10
CA ALA A 69 18.49 -10.20 8.45
C ALA A 69 17.94 -11.27 9.40
N SER A 70 18.41 -11.30 10.66
CA SER A 70 17.89 -12.24 11.66
C SER A 70 16.44 -11.97 12.07
N LEU A 71 15.93 -10.75 11.86
CA LEU A 71 14.55 -10.37 12.18
C LEU A 71 13.56 -10.71 11.07
N VAL A 72 14.03 -11.12 9.88
CA VAL A 72 13.16 -11.47 8.75
C VAL A 72 12.28 -12.68 9.08
N SER A 73 12.84 -13.78 9.61
CA SER A 73 12.03 -14.95 9.96
C SER A 73 11.04 -14.64 11.08
N PRO A 74 11.44 -14.04 12.23
CA PRO A 74 10.48 -13.64 13.27
C PRO A 74 9.37 -12.71 12.76
N ALA A 75 9.69 -11.77 11.86
CA ALA A 75 8.68 -10.88 11.29
C ALA A 75 7.69 -11.64 10.40
N LEU A 76 8.17 -12.60 9.60
CA LEU A 76 7.33 -13.48 8.80
C LEU A 76 6.44 -14.37 9.66
N ASP A 77 7.00 -14.95 10.73
CA ASP A 77 6.28 -15.82 11.67
C ASP A 77 5.17 -15.05 12.38
N TRP A 78 5.47 -13.85 12.85
CA TRP A 78 4.50 -12.96 13.48
C TRP A 78 3.40 -12.54 12.49
N LEU A 79 3.76 -12.17 11.25
CA LEU A 79 2.78 -11.78 10.25
C LEU A 79 1.86 -12.96 9.90
N ALA A 80 2.40 -14.18 9.77
CA ALA A 80 1.61 -15.38 9.56
C ALA A 80 0.59 -15.64 10.68
N GLN A 81 1.00 -15.42 11.94
CA GLN A 81 0.11 -15.50 13.10
C GLN A 81 -1.01 -14.45 13.03
N VAL A 82 -0.69 -13.19 12.72
CA VAL A 82 -1.69 -12.11 12.59
C VAL A 82 -2.68 -12.40 11.46
N GLY A 83 -2.22 -12.90 10.32
CA GLY A 83 -3.08 -13.24 9.18
C GLY A 83 -3.85 -14.56 9.33
N GLY A 84 -3.54 -15.35 10.37
CA GLY A 84 -4.12 -16.68 10.59
C GLY A 84 -3.84 -17.65 9.45
N VAL A 85 -2.62 -17.61 8.90
CA VAL A 85 -2.20 -18.50 7.80
C VAL A 85 -0.93 -19.28 8.16
N PRO A 86 -0.71 -20.47 7.59
CA PRO A 86 0.55 -21.18 7.71
C PRO A 86 1.73 -20.32 7.22
N ARG A 87 2.82 -20.33 7.97
CA ARG A 87 4.08 -19.63 7.63
C ARG A 87 4.54 -19.90 6.20
N GLU A 88 4.55 -21.17 5.79
CA GLU A 88 5.02 -21.57 4.47
C GLU A 88 4.12 -21.04 3.34
N GLN A 89 2.80 -20.94 3.60
CA GLN A 89 1.87 -20.32 2.65
C GLN A 89 2.16 -18.82 2.51
N LEU A 90 2.37 -18.11 3.61
CA LEU A 90 2.74 -16.69 3.55
C LEU A 90 4.09 -16.48 2.84
N ARG A 91 5.07 -17.33 3.16
CA ARG A 91 6.41 -17.29 2.57
C ARG A 91 6.37 -17.41 1.05
N ALA A 92 5.55 -18.31 0.51
CA ALA A 92 5.41 -18.52 -0.93
C ALA A 92 4.89 -17.28 -1.69
N HIS A 93 4.18 -16.39 -1.00
CA HIS A 93 3.60 -15.17 -1.56
C HIS A 93 4.35 -13.88 -1.17
N SER A 94 5.36 -13.99 -0.32
CA SER A 94 6.09 -12.84 0.21
C SER A 94 7.41 -12.63 -0.54
N TYR A 95 7.80 -11.37 -0.70
CA TYR A 95 9.14 -10.99 -1.10
C TYR A 95 9.87 -10.33 0.06
N ILE A 96 11.19 -10.46 0.04
CA ILE A 96 12.10 -9.85 0.99
C ILE A 96 13.13 -9.07 0.19
N SER A 97 13.34 -7.80 0.54
CA SER A 97 14.40 -6.96 0.01
C SER A 97 15.23 -6.41 1.16
N GLU A 98 16.55 -6.47 1.07
CA GLU A 98 17.46 -6.08 2.15
C GLU A 98 18.41 -4.94 1.72
N GLY A 99 18.80 -4.10 2.67
CA GLY A 99 19.73 -3.00 2.47
C GLY A 99 19.36 -2.08 1.30
N GLY A 100 20.27 -1.94 0.34
CA GLY A 100 20.04 -1.13 -0.85
C GLY A 100 18.88 -1.60 -1.71
N ALA A 101 18.57 -2.90 -1.74
CA ALA A 101 17.40 -3.41 -2.46
C ALA A 101 16.10 -2.96 -1.79
N ALA A 102 16.03 -2.94 -0.46
CA ALA A 102 14.88 -2.40 0.27
C ALA A 102 14.67 -0.91 -0.01
N ALA A 103 15.75 -0.13 -0.05
CA ALA A 103 15.69 1.29 -0.38
C ALA A 103 15.23 1.53 -1.82
N ARG A 104 15.80 0.80 -2.79
CA ARG A 104 15.38 0.85 -4.19
C ARG A 104 13.91 0.47 -4.35
N HIS A 105 13.46 -0.56 -3.63
CA HIS A 105 12.06 -0.98 -3.60
C HIS A 105 11.16 0.14 -3.10
N ALA A 106 11.46 0.75 -1.95
CA ALA A 106 10.70 1.88 -1.41
C ALA A 106 10.61 3.06 -2.40
N PHE A 107 11.70 3.37 -3.11
CA PHE A 107 11.71 4.42 -4.14
C PHE A 107 10.79 4.09 -5.30
N ARG A 108 10.79 2.83 -5.76
CA ARG A 108 9.91 2.39 -6.86
C ARG A 108 8.44 2.43 -6.45
N VAL A 109 8.11 1.97 -5.25
CA VAL A 109 6.74 2.01 -4.71
C VAL A 109 6.27 3.45 -4.57
N ALA A 110 7.06 4.31 -3.91
CA ALA A 110 6.71 5.73 -3.73
C ALA A 110 6.54 6.49 -5.05
N SER A 111 7.28 6.08 -6.09
CA SER A 111 7.18 6.67 -7.44
C SER A 111 6.05 6.08 -8.30
N GLY A 112 5.30 5.10 -7.79
CA GLY A 112 4.26 4.39 -8.55
C GLY A 112 4.80 3.49 -9.68
N LEU A 113 6.11 3.17 -9.66
CA LEU A 113 6.76 2.28 -10.63
C LEU A 113 6.52 0.79 -10.33
N ASP A 114 6.15 0.51 -9.08
CA ASP A 114 5.69 -0.79 -8.63
C ASP A 114 4.27 -0.57 -8.09
N SER A 115 3.31 -0.45 -8.99
CA SER A 115 1.88 -0.29 -8.71
C SER A 115 1.10 -1.02 -9.81
N MET A 116 -0.08 -1.54 -9.48
CA MET A 116 -0.97 -2.18 -10.47
C MET A 116 -1.29 -1.22 -11.63
N VAL A 117 -1.42 0.07 -11.32
CA VAL A 117 -1.48 1.13 -12.31
C VAL A 117 -0.23 1.97 -12.20
N LEU A 118 0.57 1.94 -13.26
CA LEU A 118 1.87 2.62 -13.32
C LEU A 118 1.67 4.15 -13.19
N GLY A 119 2.43 4.77 -12.29
CA GLY A 119 2.43 6.23 -12.09
C GLY A 119 1.28 6.78 -11.25
N GLU A 120 0.47 5.90 -10.66
CA GLU A 120 -0.66 6.28 -9.81
C GLU A 120 -0.18 7.14 -8.61
N PRO A 121 -0.74 8.35 -8.40
CA PRO A 121 -0.25 9.28 -7.37
C PRO A 121 -0.63 8.90 -5.92
N GLN A 122 -1.69 8.13 -5.71
CA GLN A 122 -2.24 7.89 -4.37
C GLN A 122 -1.30 7.05 -3.51
N ILE A 123 -0.52 6.13 -4.09
CA ILE A 123 0.46 5.32 -3.33
C ILE A 123 1.46 6.17 -2.54
N LEU A 124 1.87 7.33 -3.07
CA LEU A 124 2.75 8.26 -2.37
C LEU A 124 2.05 8.84 -1.13
N GLY A 125 0.77 9.19 -1.25
CA GLY A 125 -0.05 9.66 -0.14
C GLY A 125 -0.25 8.60 0.93
N GLN A 126 -0.52 7.36 0.51
CA GLN A 126 -0.66 6.20 1.41
C GLN A 126 0.65 5.89 2.15
N MET A 127 1.79 5.96 1.47
CA MET A 127 3.10 5.80 2.11
C MET A 127 3.37 6.93 3.11
N LYS A 128 3.04 8.19 2.79
CA LYS A 128 3.12 9.29 3.77
C LYS A 128 2.21 9.07 4.98
N GLN A 129 1.01 8.51 4.80
CA GLN A 129 0.14 8.14 5.92
C GLN A 129 0.79 7.06 6.77
N ALA A 130 1.26 5.97 6.17
CA ALA A 130 1.93 4.88 6.87
C ALA A 130 3.10 5.36 7.75
N VAL A 131 3.90 6.30 7.24
CA VAL A 131 5.01 6.90 7.99
C VAL A 131 4.51 7.75 9.17
N ARG A 132 3.45 8.53 8.98
CA ARG A 132 2.82 9.30 10.07
C ARG A 132 2.28 8.40 11.17
N GLU A 133 1.62 7.31 10.80
CA GLU A 133 1.10 6.33 11.77
C GLU A 133 2.23 5.63 12.54
N ALA A 134 3.32 5.28 11.85
CA ALA A 134 4.49 4.69 12.50
C ALA A 134 5.18 5.64 13.48
N ASP A 135 5.23 6.94 13.14
CA ASP A 135 5.75 8.01 13.99
C ASP A 135 4.87 8.23 15.22
N GLN A 136 3.55 8.33 15.03
CA GLN A 136 2.58 8.46 16.13
C GLN A 136 2.59 7.24 17.07
N ALA A 137 2.78 6.04 16.53
CA ALA A 137 2.95 4.82 17.32
C ALA A 137 4.32 4.73 18.03
N GLY A 138 5.25 5.66 17.77
CA GLY A 138 6.60 5.66 18.32
C GLY A 138 7.46 4.51 17.82
N THR A 139 7.14 3.95 16.65
CA THR A 139 7.84 2.82 16.01
C THR A 139 8.79 3.26 14.90
N LEU A 140 8.64 4.49 14.41
CA LEU A 140 9.56 5.11 13.46
C LEU A 140 10.80 5.64 14.19
N GLY A 141 11.99 5.35 13.66
CA GLY A 141 13.23 5.96 14.12
C GLY A 141 13.96 6.70 13.02
N ARG A 142 15.22 7.05 13.28
CA ARG A 142 16.01 7.88 12.38
C ARG A 142 16.23 7.22 11.02
N THR A 143 16.44 5.91 10.99
CA THR A 143 16.84 5.16 9.79
C THR A 143 15.68 5.09 8.80
N LEU A 144 14.51 4.62 9.25
CA LEU A 144 13.31 4.56 8.44
C LEU A 144 12.82 5.95 8.07
N HIS A 145 12.87 6.93 8.99
CA HIS A 145 12.52 8.30 8.66
C HIS A 145 13.36 8.84 7.50
N GLN A 146 14.69 8.67 7.54
CA GLN A 146 15.57 9.09 6.43
C GLN A 146 15.26 8.35 5.11
N LEU A 147 15.03 7.04 5.17
CA LEU A 147 14.64 6.24 4.01
C LEU A 147 13.38 6.83 3.35
N PHE A 148 12.31 7.04 4.12
CA PHE A 148 11.05 7.51 3.57
C PHE A 148 11.12 8.95 3.05
N GLN A 149 11.84 9.85 3.75
CA GLN A 149 12.04 11.22 3.24
C GLN A 149 12.79 11.21 1.89
N ARG A 150 13.78 10.32 1.74
CA ARG A 150 14.44 10.12 0.45
C ARG A 150 13.49 9.54 -0.59
N SER A 151 12.67 8.55 -0.24
CA SER A 151 11.64 7.99 -1.12
C SER A 151 10.69 9.06 -1.64
N PHE A 152 10.23 9.98 -0.79
CA PHE A 152 9.33 11.07 -1.19
C PHE A 152 10.01 12.09 -2.11
N SER A 153 11.29 12.38 -1.87
CA SER A 153 12.07 13.27 -2.72
C SER A 153 12.28 12.67 -4.11
N VAL A 154 12.65 11.39 -4.18
CA VAL A 154 12.81 10.65 -5.43
C VAL A 154 11.47 10.54 -6.17
N ALA A 155 10.38 10.24 -5.48
CA ALA A 155 9.06 10.19 -6.10
C ALA A 155 8.66 11.53 -6.72
N LYS A 156 8.97 12.65 -6.07
CA LYS A 156 8.77 13.99 -6.62
C LYS A 156 9.61 14.18 -7.89
N GLU A 157 10.89 13.87 -7.85
CA GLU A 157 11.82 14.01 -8.98
C GLU A 157 11.39 13.16 -10.19
N VAL A 158 11.01 11.90 -9.97
CA VAL A 158 10.50 11.01 -11.03
C VAL A 158 9.25 11.61 -11.67
N ARG A 159 8.31 12.13 -10.88
CA ARG A 159 7.07 12.71 -11.42
C ARG A 159 7.29 14.01 -12.16
N THR A 160 8.26 14.84 -11.74
CA THR A 160 8.52 16.13 -12.40
C THR A 160 9.43 16.01 -13.61
N SER A 161 10.29 14.99 -13.64
CA SER A 161 11.35 14.87 -14.65
C SER A 161 11.07 13.77 -15.69
N THR A 162 9.92 13.08 -15.59
CA THR A 162 9.52 12.02 -16.52
C THR A 162 8.04 12.13 -16.88
N GLU A 163 7.63 11.48 -17.97
CA GLU A 163 6.23 11.45 -18.42
C GLU A 163 5.29 10.66 -17.50
N ILE A 164 5.83 9.91 -16.54
CA ILE A 164 5.04 9.14 -15.55
C ILE A 164 4.09 10.07 -14.76
N GLY A 165 4.53 11.30 -14.48
CA GLY A 165 3.70 12.31 -13.83
C GLY A 165 2.66 12.96 -14.75
N ALA A 166 2.89 12.96 -16.07
CA ALA A 166 2.06 13.67 -17.06
C ALA A 166 0.86 12.85 -17.55
N HIS A 167 0.96 11.52 -17.54
CA HIS A 167 -0.06 10.62 -18.11
C HIS A 167 -0.53 9.53 -17.15
N SER A 168 -0.57 9.79 -15.83
CA SER A 168 -1.02 8.80 -14.85
C SER A 168 -2.48 8.43 -15.11
N ILE A 169 -2.71 7.22 -15.62
CA ILE A 169 -4.04 6.61 -15.62
C ILE A 169 -4.35 6.35 -14.15
N SER A 170 -5.49 6.83 -13.65
CA SER A 170 -5.94 6.48 -12.31
C SER A 170 -6.66 5.13 -12.35
N MET A 171 -6.79 4.44 -11.20
CA MET A 171 -7.66 3.27 -11.10
C MET A 171 -9.09 3.60 -11.58
N ALA A 172 -9.59 4.80 -11.29
CA ALA A 172 -10.90 5.23 -11.77
C ALA A 172 -10.99 5.37 -13.29
N ALA A 173 -9.98 5.99 -13.92
CA ALA A 173 -9.91 6.09 -15.37
C ALA A 173 -9.80 4.69 -16.01
N ALA A 174 -9.04 3.78 -15.40
CA ALA A 174 -8.94 2.39 -15.85
C ALA A 174 -10.29 1.66 -15.77
N THR A 175 -11.05 1.83 -14.68
CA THR A 175 -12.39 1.25 -14.53
C THR A 175 -13.35 1.71 -15.63
N VAL A 176 -13.36 3.01 -15.95
CA VAL A 176 -14.20 3.54 -17.03
C VAL A 176 -13.80 2.98 -18.40
N ARG A 177 -12.49 2.88 -18.67
CA ARG A 177 -11.99 2.26 -19.91
C ARG A 177 -12.43 0.81 -20.03
N LEU A 178 -12.32 0.03 -18.94
CA LEU A 178 -12.75 -1.35 -18.91
C LEU A 178 -14.26 -1.48 -19.15
N ALA A 179 -15.07 -0.63 -18.51
CA ALA A 179 -16.51 -0.61 -18.72
C ALA A 179 -16.87 -0.29 -20.19
N ALA A 180 -16.21 0.68 -20.81
CA ALA A 180 -16.43 1.01 -22.22
C ALA A 180 -16.04 -0.13 -23.18
N GLN A 181 -15.07 -0.97 -22.81
CA GLN A 181 -14.73 -2.16 -23.59
C GLN A 181 -15.76 -3.29 -23.46
N LEU A 182 -16.43 -3.38 -22.31
CA LEU A 182 -17.40 -4.44 -22.04
C LEU A 182 -18.81 -4.11 -22.52
N PHE A 183 -19.21 -2.85 -22.43
CA PHE A 183 -20.58 -2.42 -22.69
C PHE A 183 -20.74 -1.55 -23.95
N GLU A 184 -19.64 -1.28 -24.67
CA GLU A 184 -19.53 -0.48 -25.90
C GLU A 184 -20.02 0.97 -25.78
N ASP A 185 -21.32 1.17 -25.55
CA ASP A 185 -21.97 2.46 -25.36
C ASP A 185 -22.45 2.65 -23.91
N LEU A 186 -21.66 3.39 -23.14
CA LEU A 186 -21.99 3.70 -21.75
C LEU A 186 -23.25 4.57 -21.60
N SER A 187 -23.65 5.31 -22.65
CA SER A 187 -24.81 6.21 -22.60
C SER A 187 -26.15 5.47 -22.45
N GLU A 188 -26.18 4.17 -22.75
CA GLU A 188 -27.34 3.30 -22.56
C GLU A 188 -27.35 2.59 -21.19
N ILE A 189 -26.24 2.67 -20.44
CA ILE A 189 -26.02 1.92 -19.21
C ILE A 189 -26.43 2.73 -17.98
N ARG A 190 -27.09 2.06 -17.02
CA ARG A 190 -27.35 2.61 -15.68
C ARG A 190 -26.27 2.11 -14.72
N VAL A 191 -25.58 3.03 -14.06
CA VAL A 191 -24.44 2.71 -13.18
C VAL A 191 -24.85 2.88 -11.72
N LEU A 192 -24.66 1.84 -10.92
CA LEU A 192 -24.81 1.88 -9.46
C LEU A 192 -23.43 1.90 -8.80
N PHE A 193 -23.18 2.93 -8.01
CA PHE A 193 -22.02 3.03 -7.13
C PHE A 193 -22.41 2.57 -5.73
N VAL A 194 -21.61 1.69 -5.11
CA VAL A 194 -21.87 1.19 -3.76
C VAL A 194 -20.82 1.72 -2.81
N GLY A 195 -21.25 2.52 -1.84
CA GLY A 195 -20.42 3.33 -0.95
C GLY A 195 -20.30 4.78 -1.40
N ALA A 196 -19.77 5.63 -0.52
CA ALA A 196 -19.50 7.04 -0.80
C ALA A 196 -18.14 7.46 -0.23
N GLY A 197 -17.13 6.63 -0.48
CA GLY A 197 -15.74 6.93 -0.14
C GLY A 197 -15.02 7.64 -1.29
N GLU A 198 -13.82 8.14 -1.01
CA GLU A 198 -12.96 8.86 -1.97
C GLU A 198 -12.79 8.11 -3.30
N MET A 199 -12.62 6.78 -3.26
CA MET A 199 -12.51 5.95 -4.46
C MET A 199 -13.80 5.95 -5.30
N ILE A 200 -14.96 5.89 -4.67
CA ILE A 200 -16.24 5.92 -5.38
C ILE A 200 -16.47 7.31 -5.99
N GLU A 201 -16.16 8.38 -5.25
CA GLU A 201 -16.28 9.76 -5.75
C GLU A 201 -15.39 9.98 -6.99
N LEU A 202 -14.15 9.49 -6.94
CA LEU A 202 -13.23 9.53 -8.08
C LEU A 202 -13.80 8.76 -9.28
N VAL A 203 -14.24 7.51 -9.08
CA VAL A 203 -14.79 6.66 -10.15
C VAL A 203 -16.08 7.27 -10.73
N ALA A 204 -16.98 7.76 -9.89
CA ALA A 204 -18.21 8.41 -10.31
C ALA A 204 -17.94 9.66 -11.16
N THR A 205 -16.97 10.49 -10.77
CA THR A 205 -16.54 11.66 -11.57
C THR A 205 -16.07 11.25 -12.97
N HIS A 206 -15.28 10.17 -13.06
CA HIS A 206 -14.83 9.65 -14.36
C HIS A 206 -15.97 9.06 -15.21
N PHE A 207 -16.97 8.42 -14.60
CA PHE A 207 -18.15 7.92 -15.31
C PHE A 207 -19.08 9.06 -15.75
N ALA A 208 -19.27 10.09 -14.93
CA ALA A 208 -20.09 11.25 -15.27
C ALA A 208 -19.60 11.94 -16.56
N ALA A 209 -18.29 12.00 -16.76
CA ALA A 209 -17.67 12.51 -17.99
C ALA A 209 -17.97 11.67 -19.26
N ARG A 210 -18.54 10.46 -19.10
CA ARG A 210 -19.00 9.58 -20.18
C ARG A 210 -20.52 9.56 -20.35
N THR A 211 -21.24 10.40 -19.60
CA THR A 211 -22.69 10.62 -19.72
C THR A 211 -23.50 9.31 -19.81
N PRO A 212 -23.41 8.42 -18.79
CA PRO A 212 -24.22 7.21 -18.77
C PRO A 212 -25.71 7.54 -18.61
N ARG A 213 -26.58 6.59 -18.97
CA ARG A 213 -28.05 6.76 -18.93
C ARG A 213 -28.56 7.24 -17.59
N ALA A 214 -28.00 6.69 -16.52
CA ALA A 214 -28.31 7.08 -15.15
C ALA A 214 -27.15 6.70 -14.22
N MET A 215 -27.00 7.45 -13.14
CA MET A 215 -26.07 7.16 -12.05
C MET A 215 -26.84 7.16 -10.73
N ALA A 216 -26.56 6.19 -9.88
CA ALA A 216 -27.12 6.10 -8.52
C ALA A 216 -26.03 5.73 -7.53
N VAL A 217 -26.14 6.22 -6.29
CA VAL A 217 -25.25 5.87 -5.18
C VAL A 217 -26.05 5.16 -4.11
N ALA A 218 -25.62 3.96 -3.74
CA ALA A 218 -26.13 3.23 -2.58
C ALA A 218 -25.09 3.32 -1.46
N ASN A 219 -25.42 3.97 -0.35
CA ASN A 219 -24.51 4.12 0.77
C ASN A 219 -25.18 3.76 2.10
N ARG A 220 -24.38 3.30 3.07
CA ARG A 220 -24.88 2.96 4.42
C ARG A 220 -25.43 4.18 5.16
N THR A 221 -24.90 5.38 4.88
CA THR A 221 -25.32 6.65 5.49
C THR A 221 -25.85 7.56 4.39
N LEU A 222 -27.16 7.83 4.41
CA LEU A 222 -27.88 8.58 3.37
C LEU A 222 -27.32 9.99 3.17
N GLU A 223 -26.94 10.68 4.25
CA GLU A 223 -26.36 12.03 4.21
C GLU A 223 -25.03 12.15 3.46
N ARG A 224 -24.34 11.03 3.23
CA ARG A 224 -23.06 10.98 2.52
C ARG A 224 -23.19 10.53 1.05
N GLY A 225 -24.38 10.09 0.63
CA GLY A 225 -24.66 9.55 -0.70
C GLY A 225 -25.10 10.59 -1.71
#